data_AF-A0A7C6V6H6-F1
#
_entry.id   AF-A0A7C6V6H6-F1
#
_cell.length_a   1.000
_cell.length_b   1.000
_cell.length_c   1.000
_cell.angle_alpha   90.00
_cell.angle_beta   90.00
_cell.angle_gamma   90.00
#
_symmetry.space_group_name_H-M   'P 1'
#
loop_
_entity.id
_entity.type
_entity.pdbx_description
1 polymer ?
#
loop_
_entity_poly.entity_id
_entity_poly.type
_entity_poly.pdbx_seq_one_letter_code
_entity_poly.pdbx_strand_id
1 'polypeptide(L)'
;MNEVIRQNSEILFLYDAKMCNPNGDPDDENRPRMDTDRERCLVSDVRLKRYIRDYLEEMEHTIYVTKSEGLGEAADRLKQVLGHEPTGADLPVLLTKLVDVRLFGATMPIRGERRGAGEAVNLTGPVQFTWGYSLNRVQLVDSVTITSQFSARATARQGTFGKDYRLYYALIGFHGVISARRAAAMLARAGGDGNGATGEADVALLDEAMVKAIPLLATRSKIGQYPRLYARFVFTDAETFMGDPREDLQLNPANGLRAVQDFTLELKGLAGRLSRVRERLDRVCIWQDADLRTVVDGQEVSMAGWLGDMLGPDRVKTLGRT
;
A
#
# COMPACT_ATOMS: atom_id res chain seq x y z
N MET A 1 -1.41 -3.22 26.24
CA MET A 1 -1.30 -4.53 25.57
C MET A 1 -2.00 -4.37 24.23
N ASN A 2 -1.31 -4.63 23.12
CA ASN A 2 -1.89 -4.48 21.78
C ASN A 2 -3.07 -5.46 21.62
N GLU A 3 -4.27 -4.98 21.28
CA GLU A 3 -5.42 -5.86 21.03
C GLU A 3 -5.29 -6.45 19.63
N VAL A 4 -5.01 -7.76 19.55
CA VAL A 4 -4.86 -8.48 18.28
C VAL A 4 -6.18 -8.49 17.52
N ILE A 5 -6.11 -8.21 16.22
CA ILE A 5 -7.30 -8.18 15.37
C ILE A 5 -7.99 -9.55 15.32
N ARG A 6 -9.33 -9.55 15.39
CA ARG A 6 -10.17 -10.76 15.34
C ARG A 6 -11.08 -10.82 14.11
N GLN A 7 -11.15 -9.72 13.36
CA GLN A 7 -12.02 -9.55 12.21
C GLN A 7 -11.20 -9.40 10.93
N ASN A 8 -11.69 -9.95 9.83
CA ASN A 8 -11.10 -9.66 8.53
C ASN A 8 -11.42 -8.22 8.11
N SER A 9 -10.58 -7.66 7.24
CA SER A 9 -10.90 -6.44 6.53
C SER A 9 -10.47 -6.52 5.07
N GLU A 10 -11.16 -5.80 4.20
CA GLU A 10 -10.73 -5.54 2.81
C GLU A 10 -10.50 -4.04 2.61
N ILE A 11 -9.50 -3.69 1.82
CA ILE A 11 -9.05 -2.32 1.58
C ILE A 11 -9.24 -2.00 0.10
N LEU A 12 -9.89 -0.88 -0.17
CA LEU A 12 -9.83 -0.16 -1.43
C LEU A 12 -8.97 1.09 -1.23
N PHE A 13 -7.90 1.23 -2.01
CA PHE A 13 -7.07 2.42 -1.98
C PHE A 13 -6.85 2.96 -3.38
N LEU A 14 -7.16 4.23 -3.59
CA LEU A 14 -6.93 4.96 -4.83
C LEU A 14 -5.96 6.10 -4.57
N TYR A 15 -4.93 6.21 -5.41
CA TYR A 15 -4.09 7.40 -5.49
C TYR A 15 -3.83 7.73 -6.95
N ASP A 16 -3.62 9.00 -7.28
CA ASP A 16 -3.30 9.40 -8.64
C ASP A 16 -1.80 9.60 -8.86
N ALA A 17 -1.38 9.60 -10.12
CA ALA A 17 -0.03 9.89 -10.56
C ALA A 17 -0.10 10.83 -11.76
N LYS A 18 0.33 12.08 -11.59
CA LYS A 18 0.32 13.13 -12.61
C LYS A 18 1.74 13.57 -12.95
N MET A 19 2.08 13.52 -14.24
CA MET A 19 3.39 13.95 -14.76
C MET A 19 4.58 13.31 -14.03
N CYS A 20 4.44 12.04 -13.66
CA CYS A 20 5.44 11.31 -12.90
C CYS A 20 5.46 9.83 -13.29
N ASN A 21 6.43 9.11 -12.74
CA ASN A 21 6.55 7.67 -12.89
C ASN A 21 6.18 7.01 -11.56
N PRO A 22 5.00 6.38 -11.39
CA PRO A 22 4.62 5.81 -10.11
C PRO A 22 5.48 4.58 -9.75
N ASN A 23 5.74 3.70 -10.71
CA ASN A 23 6.55 2.49 -10.55
C ASN A 23 7.39 2.23 -11.79
N GLY A 24 8.68 2.56 -11.71
CA GLY A 24 9.62 2.27 -12.78
C GLY A 24 9.96 0.79 -12.84
N ASP A 25 10.16 0.28 -14.05
CA ASP A 25 10.62 -1.08 -14.30
C ASP A 25 12.15 -1.11 -14.43
N PRO A 26 12.89 -1.71 -13.48
CA PRO A 26 14.34 -1.81 -13.57
C PRO A 26 14.80 -2.59 -14.80
N ASP A 27 13.96 -3.47 -15.35
CA ASP A 27 14.28 -4.30 -16.51
C ASP A 27 13.98 -3.59 -17.85
N ASP A 28 13.30 -2.44 -17.83
CA ASP A 28 12.87 -1.69 -19.03
C ASP A 28 13.18 -0.19 -18.93
N GLU A 29 14.47 0.15 -18.82
CA GLU A 29 14.97 1.54 -18.78
C GLU A 29 14.25 2.44 -17.75
N ASN A 30 13.76 1.87 -16.65
CA ASN A 30 12.96 2.57 -15.64
C ASN A 30 11.66 3.20 -16.19
N ARG A 31 11.11 2.69 -17.30
CA ARG A 31 9.77 3.06 -17.80
C ARG A 31 8.70 2.72 -16.77
N PRO A 32 7.57 3.45 -16.70
CA PRO A 32 6.42 3.02 -15.93
C PRO A 32 6.04 1.59 -16.32
N ARG A 33 5.75 0.73 -15.34
CA ARG A 33 5.19 -0.60 -15.61
C ARG A 33 3.79 -0.45 -16.23
N MET A 34 3.51 -1.23 -17.26
CA MET A 34 2.30 -1.09 -18.09
C MET A 34 1.70 -2.46 -18.45
N ASP A 35 0.37 -2.55 -18.46
CA ASP A 35 -0.41 -3.51 -19.25
C ASP A 35 -0.68 -2.83 -20.60
N THR A 36 0.10 -3.21 -21.62
CA THR A 36 0.06 -2.59 -22.95
C THR A 36 -1.24 -2.89 -23.69
N ASP A 37 -1.85 -4.05 -23.46
CA ASP A 37 -3.06 -4.49 -24.17
C ASP A 37 -4.29 -3.71 -23.70
N ARG A 38 -4.32 -3.33 -22.42
CA ARG A 38 -5.40 -2.53 -21.83
C ARG A 38 -5.06 -1.06 -21.63
N GLU A 39 -3.86 -0.64 -22.01
CA GLU A 39 -3.34 0.71 -21.81
C GLU A 39 -3.42 1.15 -20.34
N ARG A 40 -3.06 0.27 -19.40
CA ARG A 40 -3.12 0.55 -17.96
C ARG A 40 -1.72 0.65 -17.36
N CYS A 41 -1.55 1.56 -16.41
CA CYS A 41 -0.37 1.57 -15.55
C CYS A 41 -0.48 0.45 -14.52
N LEU A 42 0.63 -0.21 -14.22
CA LEU A 42 0.77 -1.21 -13.17
C LEU A 42 1.70 -0.68 -12.07
N VAL A 43 1.37 -1.01 -10.82
CA VAL A 43 2.21 -0.70 -9.66
C VAL A 43 2.26 -1.94 -8.77
N SER A 44 3.45 -2.41 -8.42
CA SER A 44 3.59 -3.59 -7.59
C SER A 44 3.13 -3.33 -6.15
N ASP A 45 2.64 -4.37 -5.49
CA ASP A 45 2.30 -4.33 -4.07
C ASP A 45 3.54 -3.99 -3.21
N VAL A 46 4.72 -4.46 -3.61
CA VAL A 46 6.00 -4.15 -2.97
C VAL A 46 6.27 -2.64 -2.99
N ARG A 47 5.89 -1.92 -4.07
CA ARG A 47 6.05 -0.47 -4.15
C ARG A 47 5.15 0.25 -3.14
N LEU A 48 3.88 -0.17 -3.01
CA LEU A 48 2.97 0.38 -2.00
C LEU A 48 3.47 0.09 -0.58
N LYS A 49 3.85 -1.16 -0.30
CA LYS A 49 4.43 -1.57 0.99
C LYS A 49 5.71 -0.78 1.33
N ARG A 50 6.50 -0.36 0.33
CA ARG A 50 7.68 0.48 0.54
C ARG A 50 7.31 1.88 1.05
N TYR A 51 6.30 2.53 0.46
CA TYR A 51 5.82 3.82 0.98
C TYR A 51 5.40 3.70 2.45
N ILE A 52 4.64 2.66 2.79
CA ILE A 52 4.19 2.43 4.17
C ILE A 52 5.38 2.21 5.11
N ARG A 53 6.35 1.36 4.74
CA ARG A 53 7.54 1.10 5.55
C ARG A 53 8.37 2.36 5.81
N ASP A 54 8.67 3.10 4.75
CA ASP A 54 9.46 4.33 4.84
C ASP A 54 8.76 5.36 5.74
N TYR A 55 7.43 5.46 5.66
CA TYR A 55 6.64 6.35 6.54
C TYR A 55 6.69 5.90 8.00
N LEU A 56 6.54 4.59 8.26
CA LEU A 56 6.65 4.05 9.61
C LEU A 56 8.06 4.28 10.21
N GLU A 57 9.11 4.18 9.40
CA GLU A 57 10.48 4.48 9.80
C GLU A 57 10.67 5.97 10.14
N GLU A 58 10.11 6.89 9.34
CA GLU A 58 10.14 8.34 9.64
C GLU A 58 9.37 8.70 10.91
N MET A 59 8.33 7.93 11.25
CA MET A 59 7.59 8.05 12.52
C MET A 59 8.27 7.30 13.68
N GLU A 60 9.56 6.98 13.54
CA GLU A 60 10.41 6.33 14.55
C GLU A 60 9.98 4.90 14.94
N HIS A 61 9.13 4.24 14.14
CA HIS A 61 8.84 2.83 14.34
C HIS A 61 9.97 1.96 13.79
N THR A 62 10.33 0.91 14.52
CA THR A 62 11.38 -0.01 14.08
C THR A 62 10.85 -0.94 12.98
N ILE A 63 11.46 -0.87 11.80
CA ILE A 63 11.17 -1.76 10.67
C ILE A 63 12.34 -2.69 10.34
N TYR A 64 12.05 -3.82 9.70
CA TYR A 64 13.03 -4.77 9.24
C TYR A 64 13.63 -4.39 7.89
N VAL A 65 12.77 -4.11 6.90
CA VAL A 65 13.22 -3.90 5.52
C VAL A 65 13.48 -2.41 5.26
N THR A 66 14.69 -1.94 5.56
CA THR A 66 15.11 -0.53 5.37
C THR A 66 15.66 -0.27 3.95
N LYS A 67 15.97 0.99 3.64
CA LYS A 67 16.79 1.33 2.46
C LYS A 67 18.22 0.90 2.72
N SER A 68 18.80 0.17 1.78
CA SER A 68 20.16 -0.35 1.84
C SER A 68 21.21 0.75 1.65
N GLU A 69 21.32 1.65 2.62
CA GLU A 69 22.51 2.48 2.81
C GLU A 69 23.29 1.91 3.99
N GLY A 70 24.13 0.90 3.73
CA GLY A 70 25.20 0.47 4.64
C GLY A 70 24.98 -0.81 5.45
N LEU A 71 23.85 -1.50 5.35
CA LEU A 71 23.67 -2.83 5.97
C LEU A 71 23.90 -3.93 4.93
N GLY A 72 25.02 -4.65 5.09
CA GLY A 72 25.49 -5.64 4.14
C GLY A 72 24.61 -6.88 4.04
N GLU A 73 23.94 -7.29 5.11
CA GLU A 73 23.12 -8.51 5.09
C GLU A 73 21.88 -8.39 5.98
N ALA A 74 20.80 -9.09 5.60
CA ALA A 74 19.55 -9.09 6.36
C ALA A 74 19.70 -9.65 7.80
N ALA A 75 20.78 -10.39 8.06
CA ALA A 75 21.19 -10.86 9.38
C ALA A 75 21.77 -9.74 10.26
N ASP A 76 22.55 -8.81 9.69
CA ASP A 76 23.14 -7.68 10.43
C ASP A 76 22.04 -6.76 10.99
N ARG A 77 20.95 -6.58 10.23
CA ARG A 77 19.80 -5.81 10.69
C ARG A 77 19.14 -6.45 11.91
N LEU A 78 18.92 -7.77 11.88
CA LEU A 78 18.36 -8.48 13.04
C LEU A 78 19.28 -8.35 14.26
N LYS A 79 20.58 -8.47 14.05
CA LYS A 79 21.59 -8.28 15.09
C LYS A 79 21.57 -6.87 15.68
N GLN A 80 21.37 -5.83 14.86
CA GLN A 80 21.23 -4.46 15.35
C GLN A 80 19.98 -4.29 16.23
N VAL A 81 18.86 -4.93 15.86
CA VAL A 81 17.60 -4.85 16.62
C VAL A 81 17.66 -5.63 17.95
N LEU A 82 18.41 -6.74 17.99
CA LEU A 82 18.56 -7.61 19.16
C LEU A 82 19.75 -7.25 20.06
N GLY A 83 20.83 -6.71 19.49
CA GLY A 83 22.13 -6.53 20.15
C GLY A 83 23.03 -7.77 20.14
N HIS A 84 22.58 -8.90 19.56
CA HIS A 84 23.31 -10.15 19.46
C HIS A 84 22.90 -10.95 18.22
N GLU A 85 23.59 -12.06 17.94
CA GLU A 85 23.26 -12.94 16.81
C GLU A 85 21.84 -13.53 16.96
N PRO A 86 21.00 -13.47 15.91
CA PRO A 86 19.61 -13.92 15.98
C PRO A 86 19.50 -15.45 16.01
N THR A 87 18.67 -15.95 16.93
CA THR A 87 18.33 -17.37 17.09
C THR A 87 16.83 -17.59 17.00
N GLY A 88 16.40 -18.84 16.82
CA GLY A 88 14.97 -19.19 16.74
C GLY A 88 14.15 -18.72 17.96
N ALA A 89 14.77 -18.67 19.13
CA ALA A 89 14.15 -18.23 20.38
C ALA A 89 13.85 -16.71 20.40
N ASP A 90 14.50 -15.92 19.53
CA ASP A 90 14.34 -14.46 19.48
C ASP A 90 13.15 -14.02 18.62
N LEU A 91 12.50 -14.95 17.91
CA LEU A 91 11.38 -14.64 17.03
C LEU A 91 10.26 -13.86 17.73
N PRO A 92 9.79 -14.23 18.94
CA PRO A 92 8.80 -13.43 19.67
C PRO A 92 9.26 -11.99 19.93
N VAL A 93 10.53 -11.81 20.36
CA VAL A 93 11.08 -10.48 20.64
C VAL A 93 11.19 -9.65 19.38
N LEU A 94 11.65 -10.24 18.27
CA LEU A 94 11.69 -9.57 16.97
C LEU A 94 10.30 -9.10 16.53
N LEU A 95 9.28 -9.95 16.69
CA LEU A 95 7.91 -9.62 16.34
C LEU A 95 7.33 -8.47 17.17
N THR A 96 7.69 -8.33 18.45
CA THR A 96 7.28 -7.17 19.26
C THR A 96 7.90 -5.85 18.80
N LYS A 97 9.08 -5.89 18.18
CA LYS A 97 9.82 -4.71 17.75
C LYS A 97 9.51 -4.30 16.31
N LEU A 98 9.32 -5.25 15.41
CA LEU A 98 9.29 -5.03 13.96
C LEU A 98 7.86 -4.89 13.42
N VAL A 99 7.39 -3.64 13.29
CA VAL A 99 6.00 -3.35 12.87
C VAL A 99 5.71 -3.81 11.43
N ASP A 100 6.67 -3.67 10.51
CA ASP A 100 6.47 -4.08 9.12
C ASP A 100 6.43 -5.61 8.95
N VAL A 101 7.15 -6.35 9.80
CA VAL A 101 7.06 -7.82 9.87
C VAL A 101 5.71 -8.22 10.44
N ARG A 102 5.20 -7.52 11.46
CA ARG A 102 3.84 -7.76 11.96
C ARG A 102 2.80 -7.53 10.87
N LEU A 103 2.88 -6.44 10.11
CA LEU A 103 1.91 -6.13 9.07
C LEU A 103 2.03 -7.05 7.84
N PHE A 104 3.22 -7.13 7.24
CA PHE A 104 3.41 -7.71 5.90
C PHE A 104 4.09 -9.09 5.92
N GLY A 105 4.74 -9.45 7.03
CA GLY A 105 5.62 -10.60 7.10
C GLY A 105 6.98 -10.33 6.45
N ALA A 106 7.89 -11.29 6.61
CA ALA A 106 9.23 -11.26 6.04
C ALA A 106 9.85 -12.66 6.05
N THR A 107 10.86 -12.83 5.21
CA THR A 107 11.82 -13.94 5.31
C THR A 107 13.00 -13.46 6.14
N MET A 108 13.27 -14.10 7.28
CA MET A 108 14.35 -13.74 8.20
C MET A 108 15.39 -14.87 8.28
N PRO A 109 16.69 -14.59 8.06
CA PRO A 109 17.75 -15.60 8.16
C PRO A 109 18.11 -15.84 9.63
N ILE A 110 17.24 -16.55 10.34
CA ILE A 110 17.45 -16.92 11.75
C ILE A 110 18.10 -18.30 11.78
N ARG A 111 19.18 -18.48 12.55
CA ARG A 111 19.81 -19.81 12.68
C ARG A 111 18.91 -20.73 13.51
N GLY A 112 18.57 -21.89 12.94
CA GLY A 112 17.89 -22.96 13.66
C GLY A 112 18.80 -23.65 14.68
N GLU A 113 18.21 -24.37 15.63
CA GLU A 113 18.94 -25.07 16.71
C GLU A 113 19.88 -26.19 16.21
N ARG A 114 19.68 -26.69 14.98
CA ARG A 114 20.53 -27.74 14.39
C ARG A 114 21.70 -27.13 13.61
N ARG A 115 22.94 -27.42 14.05
CA ARG A 115 24.17 -27.15 13.28
C ARG A 115 24.03 -27.77 11.87
N GLY A 116 24.01 -26.93 10.84
CA GLY A 116 23.96 -27.34 9.43
C GLY A 116 22.63 -27.09 8.71
N ALA A 117 21.57 -26.67 9.40
CA ALA A 117 20.30 -26.28 8.77
C ALA A 117 20.07 -24.77 8.96
N GLY A 118 20.54 -23.96 8.00
CA GLY A 118 20.15 -22.56 7.90
C GLY A 118 18.70 -22.46 7.45
N GLU A 119 17.75 -22.70 8.34
CA GLU A 119 16.33 -22.65 7.98
C GLU A 119 15.81 -21.22 8.18
N ALA A 120 15.75 -20.46 7.07
CA ALA A 120 15.16 -19.13 7.08
C ALA A 120 13.69 -19.21 7.54
N VAL A 121 13.33 -18.37 8.53
CA VAL A 121 11.96 -18.30 9.01
C VAL A 121 11.17 -17.44 8.05
N ASN A 122 10.21 -18.06 7.37
CA ASN A 122 9.26 -17.39 6.48
C ASN A 122 7.97 -17.06 7.24
N LEU A 123 7.66 -15.78 7.36
CA LEU A 123 6.40 -15.30 7.92
C LEU A 123 5.56 -14.62 6.86
N THR A 124 4.29 -14.99 6.78
CA THR A 124 3.28 -14.28 6.00
C THR A 124 2.49 -13.37 6.93
N GLY A 125 2.58 -12.06 6.72
CA GLY A 125 1.84 -11.09 7.53
C GLY A 125 0.34 -11.05 7.19
N PRO A 126 -0.49 -10.49 8.08
CA PRO A 126 -1.93 -10.40 7.87
C PRO A 126 -2.36 -9.48 6.74
N VAL A 127 -1.55 -8.46 6.41
CA VAL A 127 -1.86 -7.46 5.39
C VAL A 127 -1.24 -7.86 4.05
N GLN A 128 -2.08 -8.16 3.07
CA GLN A 128 -1.67 -8.52 1.72
C GLN A 128 -2.33 -7.59 0.71
N PHE A 129 -1.57 -7.12 -0.27
CA PHE A 129 -2.08 -6.31 -1.37
C PHE A 129 -1.89 -7.06 -2.68
N THR A 130 -2.82 -6.87 -3.60
CA THR A 130 -2.63 -7.24 -5.00
C THR A 130 -1.85 -6.16 -5.73
N TRP A 131 -1.42 -6.44 -6.96
CA TRP A 131 -0.88 -5.41 -7.85
C TRP A 131 -1.92 -4.31 -8.07
N GLY A 132 -1.47 -3.06 -7.99
CA GLY A 132 -2.26 -1.90 -8.37
C GLY A 132 -2.31 -1.75 -9.88
N TYR A 133 -3.45 -1.28 -10.39
CA TYR A 133 -3.61 -0.92 -11.79
C TYR A 133 -4.39 0.37 -11.93
N SER A 134 -4.16 1.11 -13.02
CA SER A 134 -4.94 2.31 -13.31
C SER A 134 -6.37 1.98 -13.70
N LEU A 135 -7.34 2.70 -13.13
CA LEU A 135 -8.76 2.60 -13.49
C LEU A 135 -9.05 3.27 -14.84
N ASN A 136 -8.23 4.26 -15.24
CA ASN A 136 -8.26 4.87 -16.56
C ASN A 136 -7.22 4.25 -17.50
N ARG A 137 -7.43 4.46 -18.82
CA ARG A 137 -6.39 4.28 -19.82
C ARG A 137 -5.36 5.40 -19.69
N VAL A 138 -4.08 5.04 -19.72
CA VAL A 138 -2.97 5.97 -19.47
C VAL A 138 -2.17 6.23 -20.76
N GLN A 139 -1.48 7.37 -20.79
CA GLN A 139 -0.61 7.76 -21.88
C GLN A 139 0.75 8.20 -21.32
N LEU A 140 1.82 7.76 -21.99
CA LEU A 140 3.16 8.26 -21.72
C LEU A 140 3.29 9.71 -22.22
N VAL A 141 4.15 10.48 -21.56
CA VAL A 141 4.53 11.83 -22.02
C VAL A 141 5.44 11.72 -23.24
N ASP A 142 5.15 12.50 -24.29
CA ASP A 142 5.85 12.41 -25.59
C ASP A 142 7.34 12.81 -25.53
N SER A 143 7.73 13.67 -24.59
CA SER A 143 9.11 14.12 -24.40
C SER A 143 9.71 13.54 -23.13
N VAL A 144 10.59 12.56 -23.29
CA VAL A 144 11.24 11.83 -22.19
C VAL A 144 12.71 12.20 -22.02
N THR A 145 13.31 13.01 -22.88
CA THR A 145 14.76 13.27 -22.81
C THR A 145 15.07 14.41 -21.84
N ILE A 146 15.88 14.12 -20.81
CA ILE A 146 16.48 15.11 -19.91
C ILE A 146 17.97 15.27 -20.23
N THR A 147 18.46 16.50 -20.25
CA THR A 147 19.88 16.81 -20.37
C THR A 147 20.48 17.09 -19.00
N SER A 148 21.62 16.45 -18.69
CA SER A 148 22.45 16.82 -17.53
C SER A 148 23.81 17.32 -18.02
N GLN A 149 24.26 18.47 -17.50
CA GLN A 149 25.54 19.08 -17.90
C GLN A 149 26.75 18.51 -17.13
N PHE A 150 26.57 17.47 -16.31
CA PHE A 150 27.66 16.85 -15.57
C PHE A 150 28.32 15.75 -16.42
N SER A 151 29.54 16.01 -16.88
CA SER A 151 30.38 15.01 -17.52
C SER A 151 31.12 14.19 -16.46
N ALA A 152 30.84 12.88 -16.39
CA ALA A 152 31.52 11.97 -15.46
C ALA A 152 33.00 11.72 -15.82
N ARG A 153 33.49 12.25 -16.96
CA ARG A 153 34.88 12.17 -17.40
C ARG A 153 35.33 13.54 -17.92
N ALA A 154 36.52 13.97 -17.52
CA ALA A 154 37.12 15.25 -17.91
C ALA A 154 37.30 15.44 -19.44
N THR A 155 37.15 14.38 -20.23
CA THR A 155 37.27 14.39 -21.70
C THR A 155 35.94 14.37 -22.47
N ALA A 156 34.79 14.26 -21.79
CA ALA A 156 33.48 14.28 -22.46
C ALA A 156 32.92 15.73 -22.51
N ARG A 157 33.00 16.38 -23.68
CA ARG A 157 32.41 17.71 -23.94
C ARG A 157 30.89 17.69 -24.18
N GLN A 158 30.25 16.53 -24.13
CA GLN A 158 28.81 16.35 -24.34
C GLN A 158 28.15 15.93 -23.02
N GLY A 159 27.11 16.66 -22.61
CA GLY A 159 26.29 16.30 -21.45
C GLY A 159 25.64 14.93 -21.62
N THR A 160 25.40 14.23 -20.51
CA THR A 160 24.72 12.93 -20.54
C THR A 160 23.23 13.14 -20.74
N PHE A 161 22.68 12.57 -21.83
CA PHE A 161 21.24 12.48 -22.06
C PHE A 161 20.68 11.33 -21.21
N GLY A 162 19.74 11.65 -20.32
CA GLY A 162 18.94 10.67 -19.58
C GLY A 162 17.54 10.58 -20.16
N LYS A 163 16.89 9.42 -20.01
CA LYS A 163 15.46 9.25 -20.29
C LYS A 163 14.68 9.34 -18.98
N ASP A 164 13.63 10.14 -18.95
CA ASP A 164 12.67 10.34 -17.86
C ASP A 164 11.27 10.07 -18.38
N TYR A 165 10.85 8.83 -18.19
CA TYR A 165 9.55 8.34 -18.62
C TYR A 165 8.49 8.69 -17.59
N ARG A 166 7.44 9.41 -18.02
CA ARG A 166 6.34 9.85 -17.16
C ARG A 166 5.00 9.52 -17.79
N LEU A 167 3.98 9.40 -16.94
CA LEU A 167 2.58 9.32 -17.35
C LEU A 167 1.94 10.70 -17.24
N TYR A 168 1.03 11.02 -18.15
CA TYR A 168 0.24 12.25 -18.03
C TYR A 168 -0.69 12.20 -16.81
N TYR A 169 -1.48 11.14 -16.69
CA TYR A 169 -2.34 10.90 -15.53
C TYR A 169 -2.70 9.42 -15.40
N ALA A 170 -2.67 8.90 -14.18
CA ALA A 170 -3.17 7.58 -13.84
C ALA A 170 -3.84 7.62 -12.46
N LEU A 171 -5.10 7.22 -12.36
CA LEU A 171 -5.75 6.92 -11.08
C LEU A 171 -5.56 5.43 -10.78
N ILE A 172 -4.65 5.12 -9.86
CA ILE A 172 -4.20 3.75 -9.56
C ILE A 172 -4.98 3.22 -8.37
N GLY A 173 -5.58 2.04 -8.54
CA GLY A 173 -6.34 1.36 -7.50
C GLY A 173 -5.64 0.11 -6.97
N PHE A 174 -5.59 -0.03 -5.65
CA PHE A 174 -5.13 -1.20 -4.91
C PHE A 174 -6.27 -1.87 -4.16
N HIS A 175 -6.28 -3.20 -4.22
CA HIS A 175 -7.09 -4.05 -3.34
C HIS A 175 -6.18 -4.75 -2.33
N GLY A 176 -6.53 -4.63 -1.05
CA GLY A 176 -5.84 -5.29 0.04
C GLY A 176 -6.76 -6.10 0.95
N VAL A 177 -6.18 -7.06 1.65
CA VAL A 177 -6.85 -7.91 2.64
C VAL A 177 -6.07 -7.84 3.95
N ILE A 178 -6.78 -7.72 5.06
CA ILE A 178 -6.27 -7.93 6.42
C ILE A 178 -6.90 -9.21 6.97
N SER A 179 -6.11 -10.24 7.21
CA SER A 179 -6.60 -11.55 7.66
C SER A 179 -6.42 -11.77 9.16
N ALA A 180 -7.52 -11.86 9.91
CA ALA A 180 -7.48 -12.17 11.34
C ALA A 180 -6.88 -13.56 11.63
N ARG A 181 -7.13 -14.55 10.77
CA ARG A 181 -6.52 -15.88 10.89
C ARG A 181 -4.99 -15.84 10.78
N ARG A 182 -4.44 -14.97 9.92
CA ARG A 182 -2.99 -14.76 9.83
C ARG A 182 -2.46 -14.03 11.06
N ALA A 183 -3.19 -13.07 11.62
CA ALA A 183 -2.81 -12.41 12.86
C ALA A 183 -2.78 -13.41 14.03
N ALA A 184 -3.76 -14.32 14.12
CA ALA A 184 -3.76 -15.38 15.12
C ALA A 184 -2.59 -16.38 14.93
N ALA A 185 -2.26 -16.74 13.68
CA ALA A 185 -1.09 -17.58 13.41
C ALA A 185 0.23 -16.88 13.81
N MET A 186 0.32 -15.57 13.60
CA MET A 186 1.45 -14.75 14.04
C MET A 186 1.53 -14.67 15.57
N LEU A 187 0.40 -14.51 16.26
CA LEU A 187 0.32 -14.54 17.73
C LEU A 187 0.87 -15.85 18.30
N ALA A 188 0.55 -16.99 17.69
CA ALA A 188 1.11 -18.27 18.08
C ALA A 188 2.64 -18.33 17.91
N ARG A 189 3.18 -17.72 16.84
CA ARG A 189 4.64 -17.60 16.62
C ARG A 189 5.31 -16.63 17.60
N ALA A 190 4.56 -15.66 18.12
CA ALA A 190 5.00 -14.72 19.15
C ALA A 190 4.86 -15.26 20.58
N GLY A 191 4.57 -16.56 20.76
CA GLY A 191 4.43 -17.16 22.09
C GLY A 191 3.20 -16.67 22.88
N GLY A 192 2.19 -16.11 22.19
CA GLY A 192 0.98 -15.57 22.82
C GLY A 192 1.08 -14.11 23.27
N ASP A 193 2.20 -13.43 23.05
CA ASP A 193 2.30 -11.99 23.30
C ASP A 193 1.55 -11.19 22.22
N GLY A 194 0.48 -10.50 22.62
CA GLY A 194 -0.32 -9.65 21.74
C GLY A 194 0.49 -8.53 21.06
N ASN A 195 1.59 -8.08 21.65
CA ASN A 195 2.45 -7.07 21.03
C ASN A 195 3.29 -7.64 19.87
N GLY A 196 3.41 -8.96 19.76
CA GLY A 196 4.11 -9.65 18.67
C GLY A 196 3.20 -10.06 17.50
N ALA A 197 1.95 -9.63 17.50
CA ALA A 197 1.01 -9.86 16.39
C ALA A 197 0.34 -8.56 15.96
N THR A 198 -0.21 -8.54 14.74
CA THR A 198 -0.96 -7.38 14.26
C THR A 198 -2.18 -7.12 15.13
N GLY A 199 -2.17 -5.97 15.81
CA GLY A 199 -3.31 -5.47 16.57
C GLY A 199 -3.95 -4.23 15.97
N GLU A 200 -5.00 -3.76 16.63
CA GLU A 200 -5.75 -2.57 16.22
C GLU A 200 -4.84 -1.33 16.13
N ALA A 201 -3.81 -1.22 16.98
CA ALA A 201 -2.84 -0.12 16.90
C ALA A 201 -1.98 -0.19 15.64
N ASP A 202 -1.53 -1.38 15.23
CA ASP A 202 -0.77 -1.55 13.98
C ASP A 202 -1.65 -1.24 12.75
N VAL A 203 -2.94 -1.61 12.80
CA VAL A 203 -3.90 -1.28 11.73
C VAL A 203 -4.21 0.21 11.68
N ALA A 204 -4.26 0.91 12.82
CA ALA A 204 -4.40 2.36 12.85
C ALA A 204 -3.19 3.06 12.21
N LEU A 205 -1.97 2.58 12.49
CA LEU A 205 -0.75 3.06 11.82
C LEU A 205 -0.78 2.78 10.31
N LEU A 206 -1.29 1.62 9.89
CA LEU A 206 -1.52 1.31 8.48
C LEU A 206 -2.50 2.30 7.85
N ASP A 207 -3.66 2.54 8.46
CA ASP A 207 -4.67 3.48 7.96
C ASP A 207 -4.08 4.88 7.74
N GLU A 208 -3.30 5.36 8.71
CA GLU A 208 -2.61 6.63 8.63
C GLU A 208 -1.58 6.65 7.50
N ALA A 209 -0.73 5.62 7.42
CA ALA A 209 0.30 5.50 6.39
C ALA A 209 -0.30 5.45 4.98
N MET A 210 -1.44 4.79 4.78
CA MET A 210 -2.12 4.72 3.49
C MET A 210 -2.51 6.13 2.97
N VAL A 211 -2.85 7.05 3.86
CA VAL A 211 -3.24 8.43 3.50
C VAL A 211 -2.03 9.38 3.45
N LYS A 212 -1.01 9.18 4.29
CA LYS A 212 0.07 10.17 4.48
C LYS A 212 1.40 9.83 3.81
N ALA A 213 1.69 8.55 3.59
CA ALA A 213 3.03 8.13 3.17
C ALA A 213 3.44 8.69 1.81
N ILE A 214 2.55 8.64 0.81
CA ILE A 214 2.92 9.03 -0.56
C ILE A 214 3.28 10.52 -0.66
N PRO A 215 2.48 11.47 -0.14
CA PRO A 215 2.81 12.89 -0.23
C PRO A 215 4.02 13.29 0.61
N LEU A 216 4.19 12.71 1.80
CA LEU A 216 5.29 13.07 2.71
C LEU A 216 6.65 12.54 2.23
N LEU A 217 6.66 11.40 1.52
CA LEU A 217 7.87 10.77 0.98
C LEU A 217 8.16 11.15 -0.48
N ALA A 218 7.59 12.27 -0.96
CA ALA A 218 7.70 12.65 -2.36
C ALA A 218 9.15 12.99 -2.75
N THR A 219 9.71 12.26 -3.71
CA THR A 219 10.99 12.57 -4.33
C THR A 219 10.78 13.31 -5.67
N ARG A 220 11.83 13.92 -6.23
CA ARG A 220 11.77 14.69 -7.48
C ARG A 220 11.10 13.95 -8.65
N SER A 221 11.31 12.63 -8.77
CA SER A 221 10.72 11.81 -9.85
C SER A 221 9.34 11.24 -9.50
N LYS A 222 8.91 11.37 -8.25
CA LYS A 222 7.69 10.79 -7.69
C LYS A 222 6.67 11.84 -7.23
N ILE A 223 7.05 13.11 -7.21
CA ILE A 223 6.15 14.25 -7.01
C ILE A 223 5.02 14.21 -8.04
N GLY A 224 3.80 14.55 -7.62
CA GLY A 224 2.60 14.40 -8.44
C GLY A 224 1.81 13.12 -8.16
N GLN A 225 2.10 12.42 -7.05
CA GLN A 225 1.26 11.33 -6.56
C GLN A 225 0.50 11.75 -5.32
N TYR A 226 -0.83 11.60 -5.32
CA TYR A 226 -1.66 11.97 -4.19
C TYR A 226 -2.74 10.91 -3.91
N PRO A 227 -2.90 10.46 -2.66
CA PRO A 227 -4.06 9.67 -2.24
C PRO A 227 -5.35 10.40 -2.60
N ARG A 228 -6.33 9.65 -3.11
CA ARG A 228 -7.65 10.17 -3.49
C ARG A 228 -8.80 9.52 -2.73
N LEU A 229 -8.66 8.23 -2.42
CA LEU A 229 -9.67 7.48 -1.67
C LEU A 229 -9.01 6.36 -0.88
N TYR A 230 -9.39 6.20 0.38
CA TYR A 230 -9.08 5.04 1.19
C TYR A 230 -10.37 4.55 1.84
N ALA A 231 -10.70 3.28 1.68
CA ALA A 231 -11.82 2.64 2.36
C ALA A 231 -11.40 1.26 2.87
N ARG A 232 -11.51 1.04 4.18
CA ARG A 232 -11.29 -0.25 4.82
C ARG A 232 -12.59 -0.78 5.38
N PHE A 233 -13.07 -1.86 4.78
CA PHE A 233 -14.29 -2.57 5.13
C PHE A 233 -13.97 -3.61 6.18
N VAL A 234 -14.39 -3.37 7.43
CA VAL A 234 -14.16 -4.27 8.56
C VAL A 234 -15.37 -5.18 8.71
N PHE A 235 -15.17 -6.48 8.68
CA PHE A 235 -16.25 -7.46 8.81
C PHE A 235 -16.53 -7.81 10.27
N THR A 236 -17.63 -8.51 10.51
CA THR A 236 -18.01 -8.98 11.85
C THR A 236 -17.22 -10.20 12.30
N ASP A 237 -16.55 -10.90 11.38
CA ASP A 237 -15.93 -12.21 11.60
C ASP A 237 -14.56 -12.33 10.88
N ALA A 238 -13.90 -13.50 11.04
CA ALA A 238 -12.59 -13.82 10.48
C ALA A 238 -12.65 -14.64 9.17
N GLU A 239 -13.82 -14.75 8.53
CA GLU A 239 -14.07 -15.64 7.39
C GLU A 239 -14.64 -14.91 6.17
N THR A 240 -15.33 -13.80 6.39
CA THR A 240 -16.00 -13.03 5.36
C THR A 240 -14.99 -12.28 4.50
N PHE A 241 -15.25 -12.30 3.20
CA PHE A 241 -14.62 -11.52 2.15
C PHE A 241 -15.72 -11.06 1.21
N MET A 242 -15.61 -9.83 0.70
CA MET A 242 -16.51 -9.33 -0.33
C MET A 242 -15.88 -9.40 -1.71
N GLY A 243 -14.56 -9.58 -1.83
CA GLY A 243 -13.80 -9.66 -3.09
C GLY A 243 -13.35 -8.27 -3.58
N ASP A 244 -12.68 -8.20 -4.74
CA ASP A 244 -12.01 -6.99 -5.21
C ASP A 244 -12.99 -5.84 -5.57
N PRO A 245 -13.06 -4.77 -4.77
CA PRO A 245 -13.99 -3.66 -5.01
C PRO A 245 -13.60 -2.80 -6.22
N ARG A 246 -12.38 -2.92 -6.76
CA ARG A 246 -11.94 -2.13 -7.93
C ARG A 246 -12.67 -2.54 -9.20
N GLU A 247 -13.17 -3.77 -9.27
CA GLU A 247 -13.92 -4.29 -10.41
C GLU A 247 -15.27 -3.58 -10.60
N ASP A 248 -15.79 -2.98 -9.53
CA ASP A 248 -17.08 -2.31 -9.50
C ASP A 248 -16.99 -0.80 -9.75
N LEU A 249 -15.77 -0.25 -9.87
CA LEU A 249 -15.52 1.18 -10.04
C LEU A 249 -15.41 1.55 -11.52
N GLN A 250 -16.01 2.67 -11.89
CA GLN A 250 -15.95 3.20 -13.26
C GLN A 250 -15.65 4.71 -13.25
N LEU A 251 -14.89 5.15 -14.26
CA LEU A 251 -14.55 6.56 -14.45
C LEU A 251 -15.30 7.14 -15.64
N ASN A 252 -15.83 8.35 -15.48
CA ASN A 252 -16.52 9.07 -16.54
C ASN A 252 -15.94 10.47 -16.72
N PRO A 253 -15.22 10.75 -17.83
CA PRO A 253 -14.64 9.81 -18.81
C PRO A 253 -13.48 8.95 -18.24
N ALA A 254 -13.10 7.89 -18.95
CA ALA A 254 -12.02 6.95 -18.55
C ALA A 254 -10.71 7.09 -19.34
N ASN A 255 -10.58 8.10 -20.21
CA ASN A 255 -9.43 8.32 -21.08
C ASN A 255 -9.15 9.81 -21.27
N GLY A 256 -7.95 10.15 -21.78
CA GLY A 256 -7.56 11.54 -22.03
C GLY A 256 -7.32 12.38 -20.78
N LEU A 257 -7.35 11.78 -19.60
CA LEU A 257 -7.28 12.46 -18.30
C LEU A 257 -5.91 13.12 -18.08
N ARG A 258 -5.90 14.28 -17.41
CA ARG A 258 -4.72 15.07 -17.04
C ARG A 258 -4.74 15.51 -15.57
N ALA A 259 -5.90 15.46 -14.93
CA ALA A 259 -6.11 15.80 -13.53
C ALA A 259 -7.30 15.03 -12.92
N VAL A 260 -7.42 15.07 -11.59
CA VAL A 260 -8.54 14.44 -10.86
C VAL A 260 -9.88 15.08 -11.19
N GLN A 261 -9.88 16.36 -11.58
CA GLN A 261 -11.08 17.11 -11.96
C GLN A 261 -11.65 16.71 -13.33
N ASP A 262 -10.87 15.98 -14.15
CA ASP A 262 -11.27 15.61 -15.51
C ASP A 262 -12.26 14.43 -15.55
N PHE A 263 -12.56 13.81 -14.40
CA PHE A 263 -13.47 12.67 -14.32
C PHE A 263 -14.35 12.71 -13.06
N THR A 264 -15.35 11.84 -13.08
CA THR A 264 -16.11 11.43 -11.89
C THR A 264 -15.95 9.93 -11.66
N LEU A 265 -15.93 9.51 -10.39
CA LEU A 265 -15.84 8.11 -9.99
C LEU A 265 -17.24 7.60 -9.63
N GLU A 266 -17.76 6.67 -10.42
CA GLU A 266 -19.06 6.03 -10.21
C GLU A 266 -18.97 4.93 -9.14
N LEU A 267 -19.78 5.06 -8.08
CA LEU A 267 -19.79 4.16 -6.93
C LEU A 267 -20.88 3.10 -6.99
N LYS A 268 -21.92 3.27 -7.83
CA LYS A 268 -23.11 2.39 -7.87
C LYS A 268 -22.77 0.91 -8.03
N GLY A 269 -21.70 0.57 -8.77
CA GLY A 269 -21.28 -0.82 -8.94
C GLY A 269 -21.03 -1.54 -7.61
N LEU A 270 -20.53 -0.82 -6.59
CA LEU A 270 -20.25 -1.39 -5.27
C LEU A 270 -21.52 -1.81 -4.51
N ALA A 271 -22.70 -1.25 -4.86
CA ALA A 271 -23.94 -1.50 -4.13
C ALA A 271 -24.31 -2.99 -4.06
N GLY A 272 -24.10 -3.73 -5.17
CA GLY A 272 -24.39 -5.16 -5.23
C GLY A 272 -23.48 -5.96 -4.30
N ARG A 273 -22.19 -5.62 -4.25
CA ARG A 273 -21.21 -6.25 -3.36
C ARG A 273 -21.54 -5.97 -1.90
N LEU A 274 -21.77 -4.71 -1.56
CA LEU A 274 -22.06 -4.28 -0.19
C LEU A 274 -23.37 -4.87 0.34
N SER A 275 -24.39 -4.98 -0.50
CA SER A 275 -25.68 -5.58 -0.10
C SER A 275 -25.53 -7.04 0.32
N ARG A 276 -24.66 -7.82 -0.34
CA ARG A 276 -24.42 -9.25 -0.01
C ARG A 276 -23.69 -9.46 1.33
N VAL A 277 -22.95 -8.47 1.78
CA VAL A 277 -22.16 -8.53 3.03
C VAL A 277 -22.69 -7.58 4.10
N ARG A 278 -23.83 -6.91 3.87
CA ARG A 278 -24.34 -5.83 4.72
C ARG A 278 -24.46 -6.22 6.19
N GLU A 279 -24.96 -7.42 6.48
CA GLU A 279 -25.13 -7.96 7.84
C GLU A 279 -23.81 -8.40 8.48
N ARG A 280 -22.81 -8.72 7.66
CA ARG A 280 -21.48 -9.19 8.08
C ARG A 280 -20.41 -8.10 8.00
N LEU A 281 -20.80 -6.89 7.64
CA LEU A 281 -19.94 -5.72 7.67
C LEU A 281 -20.12 -5.11 9.07
N ASP A 282 -19.05 -4.85 9.80
CA ASP A 282 -19.15 -4.16 11.09
C ASP A 282 -19.15 -2.65 10.85
N ARG A 283 -18.06 -2.15 10.26
CA ARG A 283 -17.82 -0.73 10.00
C ARG A 283 -16.98 -0.52 8.75
N VAL A 284 -16.99 0.70 8.22
CA VAL A 284 -16.10 1.16 7.15
C VAL A 284 -15.29 2.34 7.64
N CYS A 285 -13.97 2.22 7.65
CA CYS A 285 -13.07 3.35 7.88
C CYS A 285 -12.79 4.00 6.52
N ILE A 286 -13.02 5.31 6.39
CA ILE A 286 -12.96 5.98 5.09
C ILE A 286 -12.21 7.30 5.15
N TRP A 287 -11.45 7.59 4.10
CA TRP A 287 -10.91 8.90 3.80
C TRP A 287 -11.14 9.20 2.32
N GLN A 288 -11.66 10.38 2.03
CA GLN A 288 -11.87 10.85 0.66
C GLN A 288 -11.25 12.23 0.50
N ASP A 289 -10.41 12.35 -0.52
CA ASP A 289 -9.80 13.62 -0.89
C ASP A 289 -10.87 14.63 -1.34
N ALA A 290 -10.64 15.92 -1.07
CA ALA A 290 -11.57 16.98 -1.39
C ALA A 290 -11.81 17.13 -2.90
N ASP A 291 -10.79 16.86 -3.71
CA ASP A 291 -10.86 17.06 -5.15
C ASP A 291 -11.45 15.84 -5.88
N LEU A 292 -11.57 14.69 -5.22
CA LEU A 292 -12.14 13.49 -5.82
C LEU A 292 -13.66 13.58 -5.84
N ARG A 293 -14.22 13.76 -7.04
CA ARG A 293 -15.66 13.76 -7.29
C ARG A 293 -16.18 12.32 -7.46
N THR A 294 -17.00 11.89 -6.52
CA THR A 294 -17.72 10.61 -6.58
C THR A 294 -19.19 10.83 -6.92
N VAL A 295 -19.76 9.92 -7.69
CA VAL A 295 -21.16 9.98 -8.13
C VAL A 295 -21.86 8.65 -7.96
N VAL A 296 -23.19 8.70 -7.83
CA VAL A 296 -24.10 7.56 -7.95
C VAL A 296 -25.20 7.99 -8.90
N ASP A 297 -25.36 7.28 -10.02
CA ASP A 297 -26.35 7.61 -11.05
C ASP A 297 -26.25 9.08 -11.53
N GLY A 298 -25.02 9.57 -11.64
CA GLY A 298 -24.72 10.95 -12.06
C GLY A 298 -24.96 12.03 -11.00
N GLN A 299 -25.46 11.68 -9.81
CA GLN A 299 -25.58 12.61 -8.68
C GLN A 299 -24.31 12.59 -7.83
N GLU A 300 -23.75 13.77 -7.56
CA GLU A 300 -22.56 13.89 -6.73
C GLU A 300 -22.86 13.56 -5.27
N VAL A 301 -22.11 12.60 -4.74
CA VAL A 301 -22.24 12.12 -3.35
C VAL A 301 -20.85 11.87 -2.80
N SER A 302 -20.61 12.12 -1.52
CA SER A 302 -19.40 11.59 -0.88
C SER A 302 -19.57 10.09 -0.65
N MET A 303 -18.48 9.31 -0.74
CA MET A 303 -18.54 7.89 -0.44
C MET A 303 -18.93 7.64 1.02
N ALA A 304 -18.54 8.51 1.95
CA ALA A 304 -18.95 8.44 3.35
C ALA A 304 -20.47 8.63 3.51
N GLY A 305 -21.05 9.65 2.85
CA GLY A 305 -22.49 9.91 2.88
C GLY A 305 -23.29 8.77 2.25
N TRP A 306 -22.87 8.31 1.07
CA TRP A 306 -23.51 7.21 0.36
C TRP A 306 -23.48 5.90 1.15
N LEU A 307 -22.34 5.57 1.78
CA LEU A 307 -22.25 4.42 2.68
C LEU A 307 -23.08 4.62 3.95
N GLY A 308 -23.17 5.84 4.47
CA GLY A 308 -24.00 6.17 5.63
C GLY A 308 -25.47 5.90 5.36
N ASP A 309 -25.98 6.28 4.20
CA ASP A 309 -27.36 6.01 3.78
C ASP A 309 -27.62 4.50 3.61
N MET A 310 -26.63 3.74 3.15
CA MET A 310 -26.76 2.31 2.90
C MET A 310 -26.60 1.46 4.17
N LEU A 311 -25.63 1.78 5.02
CA LEU A 311 -25.19 0.96 6.15
C LEU A 311 -25.68 1.48 7.50
N GLY A 312 -26.02 2.77 7.59
CA GLY A 312 -26.22 3.53 8.81
C GLY A 312 -24.98 4.39 9.13
N PRO A 313 -25.14 5.65 9.55
CA PRO A 313 -24.02 6.59 9.76
C PRO A 313 -23.06 6.14 10.85
N ASP A 314 -23.54 5.45 11.90
CA ASP A 314 -22.69 4.97 13.01
C ASP A 314 -21.64 3.94 12.58
N ARG A 315 -21.84 3.31 11.42
CA ARG A 315 -20.94 2.29 10.86
C ARG A 315 -19.92 2.89 9.90
N VAL A 316 -19.96 4.19 9.62
CA VAL A 316 -19.00 4.88 8.75
C VAL A 316 -18.10 5.78 9.60
N LYS A 317 -16.81 5.44 9.66
CA LYS A 317 -15.80 6.20 10.40
C LYS A 317 -14.91 6.97 9.43
N THR A 318 -15.07 8.29 9.38
CA THR A 318 -14.20 9.14 8.58
C THR A 318 -12.86 9.34 9.29
N LEU A 319 -11.75 8.99 8.63
CA LEU A 319 -10.42 9.32 9.08
C LEU A 319 -10.19 10.83 8.90
N GLY A 320 -9.66 11.49 9.93
CA GLY A 320 -9.51 12.93 9.94
C GLY A 320 -8.65 13.45 8.78
N ARG A 321 -9.01 14.64 8.27
CA ARG A 321 -8.05 15.53 7.61
C ARG A 321 -7.16 16.08 8.71
N THR A 322 -5.97 15.51 8.91
CA THR A 322 -4.91 16.23 9.61
C THR A 322 -4.20 17.13 8.63
#